data_AF-A0A0F7N4J5-F1
#
_entry.id   AF-A0A0F7N4J5-F1
#
_cell.length_a   1.000
_cell.length_b   1.000
_cell.length_c   1.000
_cell.angle_alpha   90.00
_cell.angle_beta   90.00
_cell.angle_gamma   90.00
#
_symmetry.space_group_name_H-M   'P 1'
#
loop_
_entity.id
_entity.type
_entity.pdbx_description
1 polymer ?
#
loop_
_entity_poly.entity_id
_entity_poly.type
_entity_poly.pdbx_seq_one_letter_code
_entity_poly.pdbx_strand_id
1 'polypeptide(L)'
;MPGRETGTPEVRSRRGRRRDLGGRPFPAIALEATGGPQEILQELRAWAEREAEDAIEWYLADKRRKRLGSRIVSVLTILLAVGGTLIPLASVISGGPPQGWGYVLLALAAGCKGFDHFFGMSSGWMRDITAAHALRGALNDFRMAWAAEHLRAAADGALDPAALERRLALLTSLVEAVQRQVESETAEWLSDFRATAQQLQDNVVLPPGERA
;
A
#
# COMPACT_ATOMS: atom_id res chain seq x y z
N MET A 1 49.03 -31.02 10.84
CA MET A 1 48.71 -29.57 10.86
C MET A 1 47.32 -29.38 10.27
N PRO A 2 46.24 -29.27 11.05
CA PRO A 2 44.90 -29.10 10.51
C PRO A 2 44.46 -27.62 10.51
N GLY A 3 43.90 -27.21 9.37
CA GLY A 3 42.66 -26.44 9.25
C GLY A 3 42.63 -24.99 9.76
N ARG A 4 42.60 -24.04 8.82
CA ARG A 4 41.78 -22.82 8.94
C ARG A 4 41.16 -22.48 7.59
N GLU A 5 39.98 -23.04 7.36
CA GLU A 5 39.03 -22.54 6.38
C GLU A 5 38.56 -21.16 6.85
N THR A 6 38.91 -20.12 6.11
CA THR A 6 38.34 -18.78 6.30
C THR A 6 36.95 -18.79 5.71
N GLY A 7 35.96 -19.13 6.53
CA GLY A 7 34.56 -18.88 6.22
C GLY A 7 34.35 -17.38 6.00
N THR A 8 34.13 -17.00 4.75
CA THR A 8 33.56 -15.70 4.40
C THR A 8 32.20 -15.59 5.11
N PRO A 9 31.93 -14.50 5.84
CA PRO A 9 30.60 -14.29 6.37
C PRO A 9 29.69 -14.02 5.16
N GLU A 10 28.93 -15.03 4.79
CA GLU A 10 27.79 -14.91 3.90
C GLU A 10 26.90 -13.81 4.49
N VAL A 11 26.92 -12.61 3.89
CA VAL A 11 26.01 -11.52 4.24
C VAL A 11 24.62 -11.95 3.77
N ARG A 12 23.99 -12.79 4.57
CA ARG A 12 22.56 -13.08 4.52
C ARG A 12 21.85 -11.83 5.05
N SER A 13 21.80 -10.79 4.23
CA SER A 13 21.00 -9.61 4.49
C SER A 13 19.52 -9.97 4.37
N ARG A 14 18.99 -10.43 5.52
CA ARG A 14 17.64 -10.15 6.03
C ARG A 14 16.60 -9.83 4.94
N ARG A 15 16.16 -10.87 4.21
CA ARG A 15 14.79 -10.91 3.69
C ARG A 15 13.84 -10.76 4.88
N GLY A 16 13.15 -9.63 4.98
CA GLY A 16 12.04 -9.49 5.93
C GLY A 16 12.17 -8.40 6.99
N ARG A 17 12.94 -7.33 6.77
CA ARG A 17 12.63 -6.07 7.47
C ARG A 17 11.36 -5.52 6.80
N ARG A 18 10.27 -5.47 7.56
CA ARG A 18 9.00 -4.84 7.15
C ARG A 18 9.33 -3.55 6.40
N ARG A 19 8.94 -3.50 5.13
CA ARG A 19 9.18 -2.36 4.23
C ARG A 19 8.35 -1.21 4.77
N ASP A 20 8.96 -0.35 5.58
CA ASP A 20 8.43 0.99 5.79
C ASP A 20 8.67 1.76 4.47
N LEU A 21 7.80 2.70 4.13
CA LEU A 21 7.98 3.62 2.99
C LEU A 21 9.22 4.54 3.12
N GLY A 22 10.10 4.27 4.10
CA GLY A 22 11.36 4.98 4.26
C GLY A 22 12.20 4.76 3.01
N GLY A 23 12.52 5.87 2.33
CA GLY A 23 13.19 5.82 1.04
C GLY A 23 14.47 5.02 1.08
N ARG A 24 14.78 4.31 -0.01
CA ARG A 24 16.01 3.52 -0.09
C ARG A 24 17.23 4.42 0.10
N PRO A 25 18.28 3.93 0.78
CA PRO A 25 19.53 4.66 0.85
C PRO A 25 20.07 4.90 -0.56
N PHE A 26 20.56 6.11 -0.81
CA PHE A 26 21.13 6.51 -2.10
C PHE A 26 22.33 5.60 -2.45
N PRO A 27 22.53 5.22 -3.73
CA PRO A 27 23.54 4.24 -4.10
C PRO A 27 24.97 4.76 -3.86
N ALA A 28 25.79 3.95 -3.18
CA ALA A 28 27.13 4.33 -2.72
C ALA A 28 28.13 4.58 -3.88
N ILE A 29 28.04 3.81 -4.97
CA ILE A 29 28.88 4.00 -6.17
C ILE A 29 28.74 5.37 -6.83
N ALA A 30 27.57 6.02 -6.70
CA ALA A 30 27.34 7.38 -7.19
C ALA A 30 28.03 8.40 -6.28
N LEU A 31 28.17 8.06 -5.00
CA LEU A 31 28.90 8.83 -4.00
C LEU A 31 30.42 8.69 -4.14
N GLU A 32 30.88 7.50 -4.53
CA GLU A 32 32.31 7.17 -4.65
C GLU A 32 32.90 7.47 -6.04
N ALA A 33 32.07 7.91 -7.00
CA ALA A 33 32.45 8.34 -8.36
C ALA A 33 33.46 7.42 -9.07
N THR A 34 33.41 6.12 -8.79
CA THR A 34 34.48 5.18 -9.16
C THR A 34 34.25 4.53 -10.53
N GLY A 35 33.06 4.68 -11.10
CA GLY A 35 32.67 4.13 -12.40
C GLY A 35 32.54 5.19 -13.51
N GLY A 36 32.40 4.72 -14.75
CA GLY A 36 32.13 5.61 -15.88
C GLY A 36 30.75 6.28 -15.79
N PRO A 37 30.51 7.43 -16.45
CA PRO A 37 29.23 8.13 -16.40
C PRO A 37 28.02 7.26 -16.79
N GLN A 38 28.23 6.32 -17.71
CA GLN A 38 27.20 5.34 -18.09
C GLN A 38 26.85 4.37 -16.97
N GLU A 39 27.85 3.86 -16.24
CA GLU A 39 27.64 2.89 -15.17
C GLU A 39 26.89 3.54 -14.00
N ILE A 40 27.31 4.74 -13.62
CA ILE A 40 26.64 5.54 -12.58
C ILE A 40 25.18 5.78 -12.95
N LEU A 41 24.89 6.16 -14.21
CA LEU A 41 23.52 6.37 -14.67
C LEU A 41 22.66 5.09 -14.64
N GLN A 42 23.21 3.94 -15.05
CA GLN A 42 22.46 2.68 -15.03
C GLN A 42 22.13 2.23 -13.61
N GLU A 43 23.03 2.47 -12.67
CA GLU A 43 22.79 2.12 -11.29
C GLU A 43 21.85 3.10 -10.59
N LEU A 44 21.95 4.41 -10.87
CA LEU A 44 20.95 5.38 -10.43
C LEU A 44 19.56 5.05 -10.97
N ARG A 45 19.47 4.65 -12.25
CA ARG A 45 18.24 4.14 -12.84
C ARG A 45 17.72 2.92 -12.09
N ALA A 46 18.57 1.92 -11.89
CA ALA A 46 18.16 0.68 -11.23
C ALA A 46 17.76 0.92 -9.76
N TRP A 47 18.35 1.91 -9.09
CA TRP A 47 17.93 2.36 -7.77
C TRP A 47 16.55 3.04 -7.82
N ALA A 48 16.35 4.00 -8.73
CA ALA A 48 15.09 4.74 -8.85
C ALA A 48 13.91 3.86 -9.28
N GLU A 49 14.13 2.93 -10.23
CA GLU A 49 13.11 1.96 -10.63
C GLU A 49 12.72 1.04 -9.46
N ARG A 50 13.70 0.59 -8.68
CA ARG A 50 13.43 -0.27 -7.52
C ARG A 50 12.72 0.47 -6.39
N GLU A 51 13.02 1.74 -6.18
CA GLU A 51 12.30 2.59 -5.22
C GLU A 51 10.81 2.69 -5.59
N ALA A 52 10.51 2.98 -6.87
CA ALA A 52 9.14 3.04 -7.36
C ALA A 52 8.44 1.67 -7.27
N GLU A 53 9.12 0.58 -7.63
CA GLU A 53 8.58 -0.79 -7.55
C GLU A 53 8.29 -1.22 -6.11
N ASP A 54 9.18 -0.91 -5.17
CA ASP A 54 8.96 -1.19 -3.75
C ASP A 54 7.78 -0.39 -3.20
N ALA A 55 7.63 0.88 -3.58
CA ALA A 55 6.48 1.69 -3.20
C ALA A 55 5.18 1.09 -3.76
N ILE A 56 5.15 0.72 -5.04
CA ILE A 56 4.01 0.01 -5.66
C ILE A 56 3.71 -1.30 -4.92
N GLU A 57 4.72 -2.09 -4.60
CA GLU A 57 4.54 -3.34 -3.87
C GLU A 57 4.03 -3.09 -2.45
N TRP A 58 4.49 -2.03 -1.78
CA TRP A 58 4.01 -1.63 -0.46
C TRP A 58 2.51 -1.33 -0.47
N TYR A 59 2.05 -0.47 -1.39
CA TYR A 59 0.63 -0.16 -1.58
C TYR A 59 -0.21 -1.41 -1.91
N LEU A 60 0.37 -2.39 -2.58
CA LEU A 60 -0.31 -3.63 -2.94
C LEU A 60 -0.18 -4.76 -1.92
N ALA A 61 0.81 -4.76 -1.03
CA ALA A 61 1.08 -5.84 -0.07
C ALA A 61 0.07 -5.84 1.10
N ASP A 62 -0.42 -4.66 1.47
CA ASP A 62 -1.43 -4.51 2.53
C ASP A 62 -2.77 -5.19 2.16
N LYS A 63 -3.03 -5.32 0.87
CA LYS A 63 -4.18 -5.96 0.22
C LYS A 63 -4.46 -7.41 0.67
N ARG A 64 -3.43 -8.24 0.91
CA ARG A 64 -3.63 -9.67 1.21
C ARG A 64 -4.23 -9.88 2.60
N ARG A 65 -3.83 -9.06 3.57
CA ARG A 65 -4.31 -9.16 4.95
C ARG A 65 -5.72 -8.60 5.10
N LYS A 66 -6.01 -7.47 4.46
CA LYS A 66 -7.36 -6.86 4.43
C LYS A 66 -8.39 -7.74 3.69
N ARG A 67 -8.02 -8.37 2.56
CA ARG A 67 -8.92 -9.28 1.80
C ARG A 67 -9.24 -10.58 2.53
N LEU A 68 -8.27 -11.16 3.25
CA LEU A 68 -8.53 -12.33 4.10
C LEU A 68 -9.43 -11.96 5.29
N GLY A 69 -9.19 -10.81 5.91
CA GLY A 69 -10.04 -10.30 6.99
C GLY A 69 -11.49 -10.15 6.57
N SER A 70 -11.76 -9.40 5.49
CA SER A 70 -13.12 -9.19 4.99
C SER A 70 -13.80 -10.50 4.60
N ARG A 71 -13.12 -11.42 3.91
CA ARG A 71 -13.70 -12.74 3.56
C ARG A 71 -14.05 -13.58 4.78
N ILE A 72 -13.22 -13.58 5.81
CA ILE A 72 -13.51 -14.29 7.06
C ILE A 72 -14.73 -13.67 7.72
N VAL A 73 -14.82 -12.34 7.78
CA VAL A 73 -15.97 -11.63 8.36
C VAL A 73 -17.24 -11.89 7.55
N SER A 74 -17.19 -11.88 6.22
CA SER A 74 -18.35 -12.18 5.37
C SER A 74 -18.82 -13.63 5.53
N VAL A 75 -17.89 -14.60 5.54
CA VAL A 75 -18.24 -16.02 5.78
C VAL A 75 -18.83 -16.20 7.17
N LEU A 76 -18.25 -15.56 8.19
CA LEU A 76 -18.76 -15.57 9.56
C LEU A 76 -20.18 -14.98 9.60
N THR A 77 -20.41 -13.85 8.93
CA THR A 77 -21.74 -13.21 8.84
C THR A 77 -22.78 -14.15 8.25
N ILE A 78 -22.45 -14.84 7.14
CA ILE A 78 -23.36 -15.79 6.48
C ILE A 78 -23.63 -16.98 7.41
N LEU A 79 -22.60 -17.56 8.03
CA LEU A 79 -22.77 -18.68 8.95
C LEU A 79 -23.64 -18.32 10.16
N LEU A 80 -23.47 -17.12 10.72
CA LEU A 80 -24.29 -16.66 11.85
C LEU A 80 -25.71 -16.28 11.41
N ALA A 81 -25.91 -15.71 10.23
CA ALA A 81 -27.25 -15.45 9.70
C ALA A 81 -28.02 -16.76 9.44
N VAL A 82 -27.33 -17.76 8.87
CA VAL A 82 -27.89 -19.09 8.59
C VAL A 82 -28.18 -19.84 9.89
N GLY A 83 -27.26 -19.84 10.86
CA GLY A 83 -27.49 -20.41 12.19
C GLY A 83 -28.62 -19.70 12.95
N GLY A 84 -28.68 -18.37 12.86
CA GLY A 84 -29.69 -17.55 13.52
C GLY A 84 -31.10 -17.72 12.98
N THR A 85 -31.24 -18.21 11.75
CA THR A 85 -32.54 -18.53 11.14
C THR A 85 -32.90 -20.01 11.30
N LEU A 86 -31.95 -20.94 11.11
CA LEU A 86 -32.21 -22.38 11.18
C LEU A 86 -32.47 -22.90 12.61
N ILE A 87 -31.75 -22.40 13.62
CA ILE A 87 -31.91 -22.87 15.01
C ILE A 87 -33.31 -22.58 15.58
N PRO A 88 -33.86 -21.34 15.49
CA PRO A 88 -35.22 -21.09 15.95
C PRO A 88 -36.25 -21.87 15.11
N LEU A 89 -36.05 -22.00 13.80
CA LEU A 89 -36.96 -22.75 12.92
C LEU A 89 -37.01 -24.25 13.29
N ALA A 90 -35.87 -24.86 13.58
CA ALA A 90 -35.79 -26.26 14.03
C ALA A 90 -36.43 -26.47 15.41
N SER A 91 -36.32 -25.51 16.33
CA SER A 91 -36.98 -25.59 17.65
C SER A 91 -38.51 -25.57 17.56
N VAL A 92 -39.06 -24.80 16.62
CA VAL A 92 -40.50 -24.70 16.37
C VAL A 92 -41.04 -25.98 15.71
N ILE A 93 -40.30 -26.56 14.75
CA ILE A 93 -40.71 -27.80 14.05
C ILE A 93 -40.64 -29.02 14.99
N SER A 94 -39.70 -29.04 15.94
CA SER A 94 -39.56 -30.13 16.93
C SER A 94 -40.50 -30.00 18.14
N GLY A 95 -41.30 -28.92 18.22
CA GLY A 95 -42.26 -28.70 19.30
C GLY A 95 -41.64 -28.27 20.63
N GLY A 96 -40.37 -27.83 20.64
CA GLY A 96 -39.66 -27.35 21.83
C GLY A 96 -39.93 -25.88 22.14
N PRO A 97 -39.59 -25.40 23.36
CA PRO A 97 -39.71 -23.99 23.71
C PRO A 97 -38.82 -23.11 22.80
N PRO A 98 -39.23 -21.88 22.48
CA PRO A 98 -38.51 -21.03 21.53
C PRO A 98 -37.09 -20.72 22.02
N GLN A 99 -36.09 -21.17 21.26
CA GLN A 99 -34.68 -21.02 21.64
C GLN A 99 -34.18 -19.59 21.28
N GLY A 100 -34.07 -18.72 22.28
CA GLY A 100 -33.70 -17.29 22.10
C GLY A 100 -32.33 -17.01 21.45
N TRP A 101 -31.47 -18.03 21.33
CA TRP A 101 -30.15 -17.93 20.69
C TRP A 101 -30.21 -17.56 19.19
N GLY A 102 -31.34 -17.80 18.51
CA GLY A 102 -31.53 -17.37 17.12
C GLY A 102 -31.44 -15.86 16.91
N TYR A 103 -32.02 -15.09 17.83
CA TYR A 103 -31.94 -13.62 17.80
C TYR A 103 -30.54 -13.11 18.12
N VAL A 104 -29.79 -13.81 18.99
CA VAL A 104 -28.38 -13.49 19.29
C VAL A 104 -27.51 -13.67 18.04
N LEU A 105 -27.75 -14.73 17.27
CA LEU A 105 -27.04 -14.99 16.02
C LEU A 105 -27.40 -13.98 14.91
N LEU A 106 -28.67 -13.56 14.82
CA LEU A 106 -29.10 -12.48 13.91
C LEU A 106 -28.49 -11.13 14.29
N ALA A 107 -28.45 -10.80 15.59
CA ALA A 107 -27.81 -9.58 16.09
C ALA A 107 -26.30 -9.59 15.79
N LEU A 108 -25.64 -10.74 15.94
CA LEU A 108 -24.24 -10.91 15.54
C LEU A 108 -24.04 -10.78 14.03
N ALA A 109 -24.94 -11.32 13.19
CA ALA A 109 -24.86 -11.18 11.74
C ALA A 109 -25.06 -9.72 11.30
N ALA A 110 -26.03 -9.02 11.90
CA ALA A 110 -26.22 -7.58 11.69
C ALA A 110 -24.99 -6.78 12.17
N GLY A 111 -24.41 -7.16 13.31
CA GLY A 111 -23.16 -6.61 13.83
C GLY A 111 -21.99 -6.81 12.88
N CYS A 112 -21.80 -8.01 12.31
CA CYS A 112 -20.73 -8.29 11.35
C CYS A 112 -20.94 -7.56 9.99
N LYS A 113 -22.18 -7.45 9.50
CA LYS A 113 -22.50 -6.66 8.30
C LYS A 113 -22.29 -5.15 8.55
N GLY A 114 -22.69 -4.66 9.71
CA GLY A 114 -22.40 -3.30 10.17
C GLY A 114 -20.89 -3.08 10.27
N PHE A 115 -20.15 -4.04 10.79
CA PHE A 115 -18.69 -4.00 10.87
C PHE A 115 -18.04 -3.91 9.47
N ASP A 116 -18.44 -4.74 8.50
CA ASP A 116 -17.91 -4.68 7.12
C ASP A 116 -18.23 -3.34 6.42
N HIS A 117 -19.38 -2.73 6.74
CA HIS A 117 -19.80 -1.43 6.23
C HIS A 117 -19.10 -0.24 6.91
N PHE A 118 -18.97 -0.27 8.24
CA PHE A 118 -18.34 0.80 9.04
C PHE A 118 -16.80 0.77 8.99
N PHE A 119 -16.17 -0.37 8.69
CA PHE A 119 -14.70 -0.48 8.73
C PHE A 119 -13.95 0.15 7.55
N GLY A 120 -14.59 0.91 6.67
CA GLY A 120 -13.84 1.75 5.70
C GLY A 120 -12.85 0.97 4.81
N MET A 121 -13.06 -0.34 4.67
CA MET A 121 -12.12 -1.24 3.98
C MET A 121 -12.12 -1.03 2.46
N SER A 122 -13.15 -0.38 1.90
CA SER A 122 -13.23 -0.03 0.48
C SER A 122 -12.56 1.30 0.15
N SER A 123 -12.62 2.32 1.02
CA SER A 123 -12.06 3.65 0.75
C SER A 123 -10.53 3.62 0.80
N GLY A 124 -9.96 3.04 1.86
CA GLY A 124 -8.51 2.86 1.97
C GLY A 124 -7.95 1.99 0.84
N TRP A 125 -8.64 0.90 0.52
CA TRP A 125 -8.21 -0.01 -0.56
C TRP A 125 -8.25 0.60 -1.95
N MET A 126 -9.34 1.31 -2.31
CA MET A 126 -9.42 2.02 -3.59
C MET A 126 -8.36 3.11 -3.68
N ARG A 127 -8.07 3.81 -2.57
CA ARG A 127 -7.00 4.80 -2.51
C ARG A 127 -5.62 4.17 -2.71
N ASP A 128 -5.30 3.09 -2.01
CA ASP A 128 -4.04 2.36 -2.16
C ASP A 128 -3.87 1.83 -3.60
N ILE A 129 -4.98 1.39 -4.23
CA ILE A 129 -4.98 0.96 -5.64
C ILE A 129 -4.71 2.14 -6.57
N THR A 130 -5.37 3.28 -6.37
CA THR A 130 -5.16 4.48 -7.19
C THR A 130 -3.72 4.97 -7.08
N ALA A 131 -3.15 4.99 -5.87
CA ALA A 131 -1.75 5.30 -5.63
C ALA A 131 -0.81 4.36 -6.39
N ALA A 132 -1.03 3.05 -6.29
CA ALA A 132 -0.23 2.05 -7.01
C ALA A 132 -0.36 2.21 -8.53
N HIS A 133 -1.53 2.57 -9.05
CA HIS A 133 -1.70 2.82 -10.49
C HIS A 133 -1.01 4.11 -10.95
N ALA A 134 -1.08 5.19 -10.17
CA ALA A 134 -0.38 6.43 -10.45
C ALA A 134 1.15 6.21 -10.51
N LEU A 135 1.71 5.49 -9.53
CA LEU A 135 3.14 5.13 -9.51
C LEU A 135 3.54 4.23 -10.68
N ARG A 136 2.70 3.25 -11.05
CA ARG A 136 2.92 2.41 -12.24
C ARG A 136 2.93 3.23 -13.53
N GLY A 137 2.03 4.20 -13.65
CA GLY A 137 2.01 5.14 -14.76
C GLY A 137 3.32 5.92 -14.85
N ALA A 138 3.72 6.58 -13.75
CA ALA A 138 4.96 7.34 -13.68
C ALA A 138 6.21 6.49 -14.00
N LEU A 139 6.29 5.25 -13.47
CA LEU A 139 7.38 4.33 -13.76
C LEU A 139 7.41 3.92 -15.24
N ASN A 140 6.25 3.67 -15.84
CA ASN A 140 6.16 3.33 -17.25
C ASN A 140 6.57 4.50 -18.15
N ASP A 141 6.11 5.71 -17.83
CA ASP A 141 6.46 6.93 -18.56
C ASP A 141 7.96 7.20 -18.49
N PHE A 142 8.56 7.06 -17.29
CA PHE A 142 10.02 7.11 -17.11
C PHE A 142 10.74 6.08 -17.99
N ARG A 143 10.33 4.81 -17.96
CA ARG A 143 10.96 3.74 -18.75
C ARG A 143 10.89 4.02 -20.25
N MET A 144 9.77 4.55 -20.72
CA MET A 144 9.58 4.92 -22.13
C MET A 144 10.47 6.11 -22.52
N ALA A 145 10.48 7.17 -21.70
CA ALA A 145 11.34 8.34 -21.93
C ALA A 145 12.83 7.97 -21.90
N TRP A 146 13.23 7.10 -20.97
CA TRP A 146 14.59 6.59 -20.88
C TRP A 146 14.99 5.80 -22.13
N ALA A 147 14.10 4.92 -22.61
CA ALA A 147 14.33 4.17 -23.85
C ALA A 147 14.48 5.12 -25.06
N ALA A 148 13.63 6.15 -25.16
CA ALA A 148 13.71 7.16 -26.22
C ALA A 148 15.07 7.91 -26.19
N GLU A 149 15.54 8.32 -25.02
CA GLU A 149 16.85 9.00 -24.89
C GLU A 149 18.03 8.04 -25.12
N HIS A 150 17.86 6.75 -24.85
CA HIS A 150 18.85 5.73 -25.21
C HIS A 150 18.98 5.58 -26.72
N LEU A 151 17.85 5.48 -27.44
CA LEU A 151 17.85 5.42 -28.91
C LEU A 151 18.42 6.71 -29.53
N ARG A 152 18.09 7.87 -28.97
CA ARG A 152 18.61 9.17 -29.43
C ARG A 152 20.14 9.22 -29.34
N ALA A 153 20.69 8.88 -28.17
CA ALA A 153 22.14 8.85 -27.96
C ALA A 153 22.85 7.82 -28.86
N ALA A 154 22.21 6.69 -29.17
CA ALA A 154 22.75 5.70 -30.09
C ALA A 154 22.82 6.22 -31.54
N ALA A 155 21.86 7.06 -31.96
CA ALA A 155 21.87 7.69 -33.28
C ALA A 155 22.93 8.80 -33.39
N ASP A 156 23.09 9.60 -32.33
CA ASP A 156 24.04 10.74 -32.31
C ASP A 156 25.49 10.31 -32.00
N GLY A 157 25.71 9.04 -31.62
CA GLY A 157 27.04 8.43 -31.47
C GLY A 157 27.83 8.83 -30.21
N ALA A 158 27.28 9.65 -29.32
CA ALA A 158 27.95 10.07 -28.08
C ALA A 158 26.98 10.33 -26.93
N LEU A 159 27.44 10.11 -25.69
CA LEU A 159 26.88 10.77 -24.52
C LEU A 159 27.49 12.16 -24.40
N ASP A 160 26.86 13.11 -25.07
CA ASP A 160 27.10 14.52 -24.82
C ASP A 160 26.59 14.92 -23.42
N PRO A 161 27.20 15.90 -22.72
CA PRO A 161 26.69 16.53 -21.50
C PRO A 161 25.18 16.81 -21.52
N ALA A 162 24.60 17.27 -22.64
CA ALA A 162 23.17 17.54 -22.69
C ALA A 162 22.32 16.25 -22.54
N ALA A 163 22.80 15.11 -23.03
CA ALA A 163 22.12 13.82 -22.86
C ALA A 163 22.22 13.30 -21.41
N LEU A 164 23.36 13.58 -20.75
CA LEU A 164 23.53 13.29 -19.33
C LEU A 164 22.53 14.08 -18.48
N GLU A 165 22.43 15.39 -18.70
CA GLU A 165 21.49 16.26 -17.99
C GLU A 165 20.04 15.82 -18.18
N ARG A 166 19.63 15.49 -19.42
CA ARG A 166 18.29 14.97 -19.69
C ARG A 166 17.99 13.68 -18.94
N ARG A 167 18.93 12.73 -18.91
CA ARG A 167 18.77 11.46 -18.17
C ARG A 167 18.69 11.68 -16.66
N LEU A 168 19.51 12.58 -16.11
CA LEU A 168 19.41 12.96 -14.70
C LEU A 168 18.06 13.61 -14.38
N ALA A 169 17.54 14.47 -15.27
CA ALA A 169 16.22 15.06 -15.10
C ALA A 169 15.09 14.01 -15.09
N LEU A 170 15.19 12.96 -15.92
CA LEU A 170 14.25 11.83 -15.88
C LEU A 170 14.33 11.05 -14.57
N LEU A 171 15.53 10.84 -14.02
CA LEU A 171 15.70 10.17 -12.74
C LEU A 171 15.08 10.99 -11.60
N THR A 172 15.38 12.28 -11.57
CA THR A 172 14.82 13.20 -10.57
C THR A 172 13.30 13.24 -10.65
N SER A 173 12.72 13.31 -11.86
CA SER A 173 11.26 13.37 -12.02
C SER A 173 10.55 12.11 -11.52
N LEU A 174 11.15 10.93 -11.70
CA LEU A 174 10.60 9.68 -11.15
C LEU A 174 10.66 9.68 -9.61
N VAL A 175 11.80 10.04 -9.02
CA VAL A 175 11.96 10.10 -7.57
C VAL A 175 10.98 11.09 -6.95
N GLU A 176 10.84 12.27 -7.55
CA GLU A 176 9.86 13.26 -7.12
C GLU A 176 8.41 12.77 -7.28
N ALA A 177 8.10 11.99 -8.32
CA ALA A 177 6.76 11.42 -8.48
C ALA A 177 6.42 10.45 -7.33
N VAL A 178 7.40 9.66 -6.89
CA VAL A 178 7.25 8.79 -5.70
C VAL A 178 7.03 9.64 -4.44
N GLN A 179 7.85 10.67 -4.21
CA GLN A 179 7.71 11.53 -3.03
C GLN A 179 6.38 12.28 -2.99
N ARG A 180 5.95 12.86 -4.13
CA ARG A 180 4.67 13.55 -4.27
C ARG A 180 3.48 12.64 -3.95
N GLN A 181 3.57 11.35 -4.26
CA GLN A 181 2.52 10.40 -3.93
C GLN A 181 2.40 10.17 -2.41
N VAL A 182 3.52 10.17 -1.68
CA VAL A 182 3.52 10.04 -0.22
C VAL A 182 3.04 11.34 0.45
N GLU A 183 3.46 12.49 -0.09
CA GLU A 183 3.04 13.80 0.39
C GLU A 183 1.54 14.03 0.20
N SER A 184 0.97 13.66 -0.95
CA SER A 184 -0.47 13.81 -1.22
C SER A 184 -1.30 12.97 -0.25
N GLU A 185 -0.88 11.75 0.06
CA GLU A 185 -1.55 10.90 1.05
C GLU A 185 -1.49 11.48 2.46
N THR A 186 -0.37 12.10 2.82
CA THR A 186 -0.21 12.75 4.12
C THR A 186 -1.13 13.97 4.24
N ALA A 187 -1.25 14.75 3.16
CA ALA A 187 -2.14 15.91 3.11
C ALA A 187 -3.62 15.50 3.17
N GLU A 188 -4.02 14.47 2.43
CA GLU A 188 -5.37 13.90 2.49
C GLU A 188 -5.68 13.36 3.89
N TRP A 189 -4.77 12.59 4.50
CA TRP A 189 -4.96 12.07 5.85
C TRP A 189 -5.16 13.20 6.87
N LEU A 190 -4.40 14.30 6.75
CA LEU A 190 -4.55 15.47 7.61
C LEU A 190 -5.92 16.16 7.41
N SER A 191 -6.42 16.20 6.18
CA SER A 191 -7.75 16.73 5.86
C SER A 191 -8.86 15.89 6.50
N ASP A 192 -8.82 14.57 6.31
CA ASP A 192 -9.78 13.63 6.89
C ASP A 192 -9.78 13.69 8.43
N PHE A 193 -8.59 13.79 9.02
CA PHE A 193 -8.44 13.94 10.47
C PHE A 193 -9.08 15.23 10.98
N ARG A 194 -8.85 16.36 10.31
CA ARG A 194 -9.46 17.65 10.67
C ARG A 194 -10.98 17.61 10.54
N ALA A 195 -11.51 17.04 9.47
CA ALA A 195 -12.96 16.90 9.27
C ALA A 195 -13.60 16.06 10.38
N THR A 196 -12.96 14.94 10.77
CA THR A 196 -13.41 14.08 11.86
C THR A 196 -13.37 14.81 13.21
N ALA A 197 -12.30 15.58 13.48
CA ALA A 197 -12.19 16.36 14.70
C ALA A 197 -13.28 17.45 14.81
N GLN A 198 -13.62 18.11 13.69
CA GLN A 198 -14.71 19.09 13.64
C GLN A 198 -16.08 18.45 13.89
N GLN A 199 -16.37 17.31 13.26
CA GLN A 199 -17.62 16.57 13.51
C GLN A 199 -17.79 16.17 14.98
N LEU A 200 -16.71 15.76 15.64
CA LEU A 200 -16.74 15.44 17.07
C LEU A 200 -17.00 16.68 17.93
N GLN A 201 -16.43 17.83 17.58
CA GLN A 201 -16.68 19.09 18.28
C GLN A 201 -18.13 19.55 18.11
N ASP A 202 -18.67 19.51 16.88
CA ASP A 202 -20.06 19.90 16.60
C ASP A 202 -21.07 19.00 17.32
N ASN A 203 -20.81 17.70 17.39
CA ASN A 203 -21.65 16.74 18.11
C ASN A 203 -21.57 16.89 19.65
N VAL A 204 -20.47 17.43 20.17
CA VAL A 204 -20.30 17.74 21.61
C VAL A 204 -20.96 19.09 21.96
N VAL A 205 -21.03 20.02 21.01
CA VAL A 205 -21.63 21.36 21.20
C VAL A 205 -23.16 21.35 21.10
N LEU A 206 -23.79 20.30 20.55
CA LEU A 206 -25.24 20.09 20.62
C LEU A 206 -25.61 19.15 21.79
N PRO A 207 -26.04 19.66 22.97
CA PRO A 207 -26.56 18.81 24.02
C PRO A 207 -27.93 18.20 23.62
N PRO A 208 -28.26 16.99 24.11
CA PRO A 208 -29.58 16.39 23.95
C PRO A 208 -30.58 17.13 24.86
N GLY A 209 -31.08 18.29 24.42
CA GLY A 209 -31.93 19.12 25.27
C GLY A 209 -32.84 20.13 24.58
N GLU A 210 -32.70 20.41 23.29
CA GLU A 210 -33.56 21.41 22.63
C GLU A 210 -34.02 20.95 21.25
N ARG A 211 -35.10 20.16 21.21
CA ARG A 211 -36.28 20.39 20.35
C ARG A 211 -37.52 19.83 21.04
N ALA A 212 -38.33 20.75 21.56
CA ALA A 212 -39.73 20.56 21.93
C ALA A 212 -40.60 20.30 20.68
#